data_AF-A0A1K1P309-F1
#
_entry.id   AF-A0A1K1P309-F1
#
_cell.length_a   1.000
_cell.length_b   1.000
_cell.length_c   1.000
_cell.angle_alpha   90.00
_cell.angle_beta   90.00
_cell.angle_gamma   90.00
#
_symmetry.space_group_name_H-M   'P 1'
#
loop_
_entity.id
_entity.type
_entity.pdbx_description
1 polymer ?
#
loop_
_entity_poly.entity_id
_entity_poly.type
_entity_poly.pdbx_seq_one_letter_code
_entity_poly.pdbx_strand_id
1 'polypeptide(L)'
;MAGLRAGGTLLTGALLGIVMVAVVFGGEAALSTTEFCTSCHSMSYPLEELKESSHYGALGVNPGCKDCHIPQGFKNFHLAVATHVVDGARELYLEFANDYSTLEKFNERRLIMAHDARLNLKKWDSRTCRECHRNPQPPG
;
A
#
# COMPACT_ATOMS: atom_id res chain seq x y z
N MET A 1 -30.95 -21.95 -31.84
CA MET A 1 -29.54 -22.24 -31.47
C MET A 1 -28.70 -20.99 -31.18
N ALA A 2 -28.92 -19.84 -31.86
CA ALA A 2 -28.19 -18.60 -31.60
C ALA A 2 -28.48 -17.97 -30.21
N GLY A 3 -29.75 -17.96 -29.76
CA GLY A 3 -30.13 -17.38 -28.47
C GLY A 3 -29.61 -18.14 -27.23
N LEU A 4 -29.48 -19.47 -27.30
CA LEU A 4 -28.93 -20.27 -26.21
C LEU A 4 -27.40 -20.07 -26.07
N ARG A 5 -26.71 -19.86 -27.19
CA ARG A 5 -25.28 -19.50 -27.23
C ARG A 5 -25.04 -18.08 -26.69
N ALA A 6 -25.88 -17.12 -27.07
CA ALA A 6 -25.82 -15.74 -26.57
C ALA A 6 -26.08 -15.66 -25.05
N GLY A 7 -27.07 -16.40 -24.53
CA GLY A 7 -27.34 -16.48 -23.09
C GLY A 7 -26.19 -17.10 -22.30
N GLY A 8 -25.59 -18.18 -22.83
CA GLY A 8 -24.40 -18.81 -22.22
C GLY A 8 -23.21 -17.86 -22.17
N THR A 9 -22.90 -17.14 -23.26
CA THR A 9 -21.78 -16.19 -23.30
C THR A 9 -21.95 -15.01 -22.34
N LEU A 10 -23.18 -14.51 -22.17
CA LEU A 10 -23.47 -13.41 -21.24
C LEU A 10 -23.31 -13.86 -19.79
N LEU A 11 -23.77 -15.06 -19.45
CA LEU A 11 -23.62 -15.62 -18.11
C LEU A 11 -22.14 -15.86 -17.76
N THR A 12 -21.37 -16.43 -18.68
CA THR A 12 -19.93 -16.62 -18.48
C THR A 12 -19.22 -15.27 -18.33
N GLY A 13 -19.53 -14.28 -19.17
CA GLY A 13 -18.96 -12.93 -19.06
C GLY A 13 -19.29 -12.26 -17.73
N ALA A 14 -20.53 -12.36 -17.26
CA ALA A 14 -20.95 -11.81 -15.97
C ALA A 14 -20.21 -12.48 -14.80
N LEU A 15 -20.09 -13.80 -14.81
CA LEU A 15 -19.35 -14.55 -13.78
C LEU A 15 -17.86 -14.15 -13.76
N LEU A 16 -17.22 -14.07 -14.92
CA LEU A 16 -15.83 -13.62 -15.03
C LEU A 16 -15.66 -12.19 -14.52
N GLY A 17 -16.61 -11.29 -14.83
CA GLY A 17 -16.60 -9.92 -14.32
C GLY A 17 -16.69 -9.87 -12.79
N ILE A 18 -17.59 -10.64 -12.18
CA ILE A 18 -17.72 -10.71 -10.71
C ILE A 18 -16.43 -11.23 -10.08
N VAL A 19 -15.86 -12.31 -10.63
CA VAL A 19 -14.61 -12.89 -10.13
C VAL A 19 -13.46 -11.87 -10.23
N MET A 20 -13.34 -11.18 -11.35
CA MET A 20 -12.30 -10.17 -11.55
C MET A 20 -12.41 -9.03 -10.53
N VAL A 21 -13.63 -8.51 -10.30
CA VAL A 21 -13.87 -7.47 -9.29
C VAL A 21 -13.49 -7.99 -7.90
N ALA A 22 -13.94 -9.19 -7.54
CA ALA A 22 -13.62 -9.78 -6.23
C ALA A 22 -12.12 -9.94 -6.02
N VAL A 23 -11.39 -10.42 -7.04
CA VAL A 23 -9.92 -10.58 -6.99
C VAL A 23 -9.22 -9.24 -6.82
N VAL A 24 -9.62 -8.23 -7.59
CA VAL A 24 -8.96 -6.91 -7.57
C VAL A 24 -9.18 -6.19 -6.25
N PHE A 25 -10.42 -6.13 -5.75
CA PHE A 25 -10.70 -5.48 -4.46
C PHE A 25 -10.24 -6.31 -3.26
N GLY A 26 -10.34 -7.63 -3.34
CA GLY A 26 -9.82 -8.52 -2.30
C GLY A 26 -8.29 -8.48 -2.21
N GLY A 27 -7.61 -8.43 -3.36
CA GLY A 27 -6.17 -8.24 -3.44
C GLY A 27 -5.72 -6.92 -2.84
N GLU A 28 -6.37 -5.80 -3.21
CA GLU A 28 -6.10 -4.49 -2.60
C GLU A 28 -6.22 -4.54 -1.07
N ALA A 29 -7.30 -5.16 -0.55
CA ALA A 29 -7.53 -5.24 0.88
C ALA A 29 -6.46 -6.08 1.59
N ALA A 30 -6.08 -7.24 1.02
CA ALA A 30 -5.08 -8.13 1.60
C ALA A 30 -3.68 -7.50 1.60
N LEU A 31 -3.27 -6.92 0.48
CA LEU A 31 -1.94 -6.33 0.27
C LEU A 31 -1.75 -4.98 1.00
N SER A 32 -2.84 -4.40 1.53
CA SER A 32 -2.79 -3.14 2.27
C SER A 32 -2.80 -3.32 3.80
N THR A 33 -2.72 -4.56 4.29
CA THR A 33 -2.66 -4.80 5.74
C THR A 33 -1.25 -4.57 6.29
N THR A 34 -1.16 -4.07 7.53
CA THR A 34 0.13 -4.00 8.24
C THR A 34 0.77 -5.38 8.34
N GLU A 35 -0.03 -6.43 8.57
CA GLU A 35 0.43 -7.82 8.62
C GLU A 35 1.15 -8.24 7.32
N PHE A 36 0.57 -7.95 6.16
CA PHE A 36 1.21 -8.20 4.87
C PHE A 36 2.51 -7.40 4.73
N CYS A 37 2.48 -6.10 5.02
CA CYS A 37 3.69 -5.26 4.93
C CYS A 37 4.83 -5.79 5.81
N THR A 38 4.51 -6.28 7.01
CA THR A 38 5.51 -6.81 7.96
C THR A 38 5.79 -8.30 7.79
N SER A 39 5.27 -8.94 6.75
CA SER A 39 5.65 -10.30 6.38
C SER A 39 7.10 -10.37 5.89
N CYS A 40 7.65 -9.24 5.41
CA CYS A 40 9.08 -9.06 5.18
C CYS A 40 9.77 -8.62 6.48
N HIS A 41 10.84 -9.32 6.87
CA HIS A 41 11.60 -9.04 8.08
C HIS A 41 12.16 -7.60 8.13
N SER A 42 12.56 -7.05 6.98
CA SER A 42 13.08 -5.69 6.84
C SER A 42 12.07 -4.62 7.25
N MET A 43 10.78 -4.91 7.13
CA MET A 43 9.69 -3.98 7.48
C MET A 43 9.34 -3.97 8.96
N SER A 44 9.92 -4.88 9.76
CA SER A 44 9.78 -4.82 11.23
C SER A 44 10.47 -3.59 11.83
N TYR A 45 11.61 -3.17 11.28
CA TYR A 45 12.35 -1.99 11.77
C TYR A 45 11.54 -0.69 11.67
N PRO A 46 10.98 -0.30 10.51
CA PRO A 46 10.14 0.90 10.42
C PRO A 46 8.82 0.76 11.18
N LEU A 47 8.31 -0.45 11.43
CA LEU A 47 7.12 -0.63 12.28
C LEU A 47 7.42 -0.24 13.74
N GLU A 48 8.57 -0.66 14.30
CA GLU A 48 8.96 -0.25 15.65
C GLU A 48 9.17 1.27 15.74
N GLU A 49 9.77 1.88 14.72
CA GLU A 49 9.92 3.34 14.65
C GLU A 49 8.58 4.08 14.54
N LEU A 50 7.62 3.52 13.81
CA LEU A 50 6.27 4.07 13.76
C LEU A 50 5.68 4.14 15.17
N LYS A 51 5.84 3.09 15.98
CA LYS A 51 5.34 3.02 17.37
C LYS A 51 5.93 4.10 18.28
N GLU A 52 7.16 4.51 18.01
CA GLU A 52 7.85 5.58 18.76
C GLU A 52 7.56 6.99 18.20
N SER A 53 6.90 7.07 17.04
CA SER A 53 6.62 8.35 16.37
C SER A 53 5.41 9.09 16.97
N SER A 54 5.32 10.39 16.67
CA SER A 54 4.17 11.23 17.03
C SER A 54 2.85 10.82 16.37
N HIS A 55 2.87 9.93 15.37
CA HIS A 55 1.65 9.47 14.69
C HIS A 55 1.01 8.27 15.39
N TYR A 56 1.74 7.56 16.25
CA TYR A 56 1.20 6.39 16.94
C TYR A 56 0.28 6.81 18.09
N GLY A 57 -0.91 6.22 18.17
CA GLY A 57 -1.93 6.53 19.17
C GLY A 57 -2.57 7.93 19.07
N ALA A 58 -2.05 8.85 18.25
CA ALA A 58 -2.47 10.25 18.20
C ALA A 58 -3.94 10.45 17.77
N LEU A 59 -4.50 9.52 16.97
CA LEU A 59 -5.86 9.60 16.45
C LEU A 59 -6.85 8.69 17.20
N GLY A 60 -6.48 8.18 18.38
CA GLY A 60 -7.27 7.19 19.13
C GLY A 60 -7.26 5.79 18.53
N VAL A 61 -6.65 5.63 17.35
CA VAL A 61 -6.33 4.36 16.70
C VAL A 61 -4.90 4.44 16.15
N ASN A 62 -4.21 3.31 16.13
CA ASN A 62 -2.85 3.25 15.61
C ASN A 62 -2.88 3.24 14.07
N PRO A 63 -2.12 4.11 13.39
CA PRO A 63 -2.04 4.09 11.94
C PRO A 63 -1.38 2.78 11.47
N GLY A 64 -1.90 2.22 10.38
CA GLY A 64 -1.28 1.13 9.65
C GLY A 64 -0.38 1.63 8.52
N CYS A 65 0.37 0.72 7.89
CA CYS A 65 1.28 1.05 6.80
C CYS A 65 0.56 1.76 5.64
N LYS A 66 -0.62 1.26 5.24
CA LYS A 66 -1.42 1.82 4.13
C LYS A 66 -1.89 3.25 4.37
N ASP A 67 -2.07 3.65 5.63
CA ASP A 67 -2.68 4.94 5.97
C ASP A 67 -1.77 6.10 5.58
N CYS A 68 -0.46 5.84 5.46
CA CYS A 68 0.51 6.78 4.90
C CYS A 68 0.94 6.38 3.49
N HIS A 69 1.24 5.11 3.24
CA HIS A 69 1.96 4.66 2.04
C HIS A 69 1.09 4.31 0.83
N ILE A 70 -0.23 4.17 0.96
CA ILE A 70 -1.11 3.76 -0.13
C ILE A 70 -2.26 4.77 -0.32
N PRO A 71 -2.48 5.32 -1.52
CA PRO A 71 -3.64 6.14 -1.83
C PRO A 71 -4.96 5.46 -1.46
N GLN A 72 -5.75 6.06 -0.56
CA GLN A 72 -7.00 5.45 -0.08
C GLN A 72 -8.23 5.98 -0.83
N GLY A 73 -9.30 5.17 -0.84
CA GLY A 73 -10.63 5.53 -1.34
C GLY A 73 -10.84 5.28 -2.84
N PHE A 74 -12.10 5.09 -3.23
CA PHE A 74 -12.48 4.66 -4.58
C PHE A 74 -11.94 5.59 -5.69
N LYS A 75 -11.99 6.91 -5.47
CA LYS A 75 -11.46 7.89 -6.44
C LYS A 75 -9.96 7.72 -6.71
N ASN A 76 -9.22 7.18 -5.75
CA ASN A 76 -7.78 7.00 -5.82
C ASN A 76 -7.38 5.53 -6.05
N PHE A 77 -8.35 4.65 -6.29
CA PHE A 77 -8.11 3.21 -6.41
C PHE A 77 -7.07 2.87 -7.49
N HIS A 78 -7.12 3.58 -8.62
CA HIS A 78 -6.13 3.43 -9.69
C HIS A 78 -4.69 3.74 -9.22
N LEU A 79 -4.51 4.67 -8.28
CA LEU A 79 -3.20 4.96 -7.70
C LEU A 79 -2.81 3.89 -6.66
N ALA A 80 -3.76 3.38 -5.88
CA ALA A 80 -3.52 2.28 -4.95
C ALA A 80 -2.99 1.04 -5.69
N VAL A 81 -3.69 0.64 -6.76
CA VAL A 81 -3.26 -0.44 -7.66
C VAL A 81 -1.89 -0.14 -8.27
N ALA A 82 -1.64 1.09 -8.73
CA ALA A 82 -0.34 1.47 -9.26
C ALA A 82 0.78 1.40 -8.21
N THR A 83 0.52 1.77 -6.96
CA THR A 83 1.48 1.64 -5.85
C THR A 83 1.85 0.18 -5.61
N HIS A 84 0.89 -0.74 -5.56
CA HIS A 84 1.18 -2.17 -5.41
C HIS A 84 1.97 -2.75 -6.60
N VAL A 85 1.56 -2.41 -7.83
CA VAL A 85 2.14 -3.00 -9.05
C VAL A 85 3.51 -2.42 -9.38
N VAL A 86 3.73 -1.12 -9.15
CA VAL A 86 4.99 -0.45 -9.51
C VAL A 86 5.94 -0.42 -8.33
N ASP A 87 5.50 0.17 -7.21
CA ASP A 87 6.37 0.38 -6.05
C ASP A 87 6.53 -0.95 -5.30
N GLY A 88 5.42 -1.65 -5.00
CA GLY A 88 5.44 -2.93 -4.30
C GLY A 88 6.23 -4.02 -5.03
N ALA A 89 6.09 -4.15 -6.35
CA ALA A 89 6.86 -5.12 -7.13
C ALA A 89 8.36 -4.79 -7.16
N ARG A 90 8.72 -3.50 -7.21
CA ARG A 90 10.11 -3.06 -7.09
C ARG A 90 10.68 -3.41 -5.71
N GLU A 91 9.96 -3.09 -4.63
CA GLU A 91 10.43 -3.39 -3.27
C GLU A 91 10.55 -4.89 -3.03
N LEU A 92 9.63 -5.71 -3.57
CA LEU A 92 9.75 -7.17 -3.53
C LEU A 92 11.05 -7.65 -4.19
N TYR A 93 11.37 -7.13 -5.39
CA TYR A 93 12.62 -7.46 -6.05
C TYR A 93 13.83 -7.01 -5.23
N LEU A 94 13.81 -5.80 -4.67
CA LEU A 94 14.92 -5.27 -3.88
C LEU A 94 15.12 -6.03 -2.56
N GLU A 95 14.06 -6.53 -1.94
CA GLU A 95 14.10 -7.42 -0.77
C GLU A 95 14.84 -8.72 -1.08
N PHE A 96 14.62 -9.29 -2.27
CA PHE A 96 15.35 -10.50 -2.70
C PHE A 96 16.77 -10.21 -3.21
N ALA A 97 16.99 -9.06 -3.84
CA ALA A 97 18.26 -8.72 -4.47
C ALA A 97 19.31 -8.20 -3.47
N ASN A 98 18.88 -7.72 -2.31
CA ASN A 98 19.78 -7.15 -1.32
C ASN A 98 19.63 -7.82 0.05
N ASP A 99 20.60 -7.58 0.93
CA ASP A 99 20.59 -8.13 2.28
C ASP A 99 20.05 -7.09 3.28
N TYR A 100 18.99 -7.45 4.00
CA TYR A 100 18.36 -6.67 5.07
C TYR A 100 18.29 -7.45 6.39
N SER A 101 19.08 -8.53 6.52
CA SER A 101 19.02 -9.47 7.65
C SER A 101 19.34 -8.87 9.02
N THR A 102 19.96 -7.69 9.05
CA THR A 102 20.25 -6.94 10.27
C THR A 102 19.90 -5.47 10.09
N LEU A 103 19.65 -4.78 11.22
CA LEU A 103 19.43 -3.35 11.22
C LEU A 103 20.61 -2.58 10.62
N GLU A 104 21.85 -3.04 10.83
CA GLU A 104 23.04 -2.44 10.24
C GLU A 104 22.99 -2.47 8.70
N LYS A 105 22.70 -3.63 8.12
CA LYS A 105 22.57 -3.79 6.66
C LYS A 105 21.37 -3.03 6.09
N PHE A 106 20.28 -2.93 6.85
CA PHE A 106 19.17 -2.06 6.51
C PHE A 106 19.59 -0.59 6.49
N ASN A 107 20.37 -0.16 7.48
CA ASN A 107 20.85 1.22 7.62
C ASN A 107 21.77 1.64 6.47
N GLU A 108 22.56 0.73 5.91
CA GLU A 108 23.40 1.00 4.73
C GLU A 108 22.60 1.57 3.55
N ARG A 109 21.34 1.15 3.38
CA ARG A 109 20.44 1.63 2.31
C ARG A 109 19.29 2.51 2.80
N ARG A 110 19.18 2.76 4.10
CA ARG A 110 18.04 3.47 4.69
C ARG A 110 17.79 4.82 4.04
N LEU A 111 18.85 5.58 3.76
CA LEU A 111 18.71 6.92 3.19
C LEU A 111 18.08 6.89 1.79
N ILE A 112 18.48 5.96 0.93
CA ILE A 112 17.89 5.85 -0.41
C ILE A 112 16.45 5.32 -0.34
N MET A 113 16.18 4.31 0.49
CA MET A 113 14.81 3.80 0.67
C MET A 113 13.86 4.88 1.21
N ALA A 114 14.32 5.65 2.20
CA ALA A 114 13.51 6.71 2.78
C ALA A 114 13.34 7.90 1.83
N HIS A 115 14.31 8.16 0.94
CA HIS A 115 14.16 9.13 -0.13
C HIS A 115 13.08 8.69 -1.13
N ASP A 116 13.13 7.45 -1.60
CA ASP A 116 12.17 6.90 -2.55
C ASP A 116 10.76 6.84 -1.98
N ALA A 117 10.62 6.41 -0.72
CA ALA A 117 9.35 6.45 -0.02
C ALA A 117 8.75 7.86 0.01
N ARG A 118 9.56 8.89 0.31
CA ARG A 118 9.10 10.30 0.30
C ARG A 118 8.75 10.78 -1.10
N LEU A 119 9.50 10.39 -2.13
CA LEU A 119 9.17 10.72 -3.51
C LEU A 119 7.87 10.08 -3.95
N ASN A 120 7.63 8.83 -3.54
CA ASN A 120 6.36 8.16 -3.76
C ASN A 120 5.24 8.98 -3.12
N LEU A 121 5.31 9.31 -1.82
CA LEU A 121 4.29 10.17 -1.19
C LEU A 121 4.03 11.47 -1.98
N LYS A 122 5.10 12.17 -2.41
CA LYS A 122 4.98 13.40 -3.19
C LYS A 122 4.34 13.20 -4.58
N LYS A 123 4.57 12.07 -5.24
CA LYS A 123 4.06 11.76 -6.60
C LYS A 123 2.53 11.83 -6.67
N TRP A 124 1.85 11.43 -5.60
CA TRP A 124 0.39 11.51 -5.48
C TRP A 124 -0.03 12.64 -4.53
N ASP A 125 0.85 13.65 -4.44
CA ASP A 125 0.68 14.91 -3.74
C ASP A 125 0.40 14.68 -2.25
N SER A 126 1.06 13.75 -1.57
CA SER A 126 0.91 13.53 -0.12
C SER A 126 -0.55 13.44 0.37
N ARG A 127 -1.47 12.91 -0.45
CA ARG A 127 -2.92 13.02 -0.18
C ARG A 127 -3.34 12.28 1.08
N THR A 128 -2.67 11.18 1.44
CA THR A 128 -2.89 10.47 2.71
C THR A 128 -2.58 11.36 3.90
N CYS A 129 -1.48 12.11 3.84
CA CYS A 129 -1.15 13.10 4.85
C CYS A 129 -2.27 14.16 4.94
N ARG A 130 -2.71 14.69 3.80
CA ARG A 130 -3.76 15.72 3.76
C ARG A 130 -5.15 15.23 4.12
N GLU A 131 -5.40 13.93 4.12
CA GLU A 131 -6.69 13.40 4.58
C GLU A 131 -6.88 13.68 6.08
N CYS A 132 -5.81 13.57 6.87
CA CYS A 132 -5.81 13.87 8.30
C CYS A 132 -5.35 15.31 8.59
N HIS A 133 -4.36 15.83 7.86
CA HIS A 133 -3.80 17.18 8.02
C HIS A 133 -4.51 18.20 7.12
N ARG A 134 -5.84 18.28 7.17
CA ARG A 134 -6.62 19.28 6.40
C ARG A 134 -6.44 20.70 6.92
N ASN A 135 -6.31 20.84 8.25
CA ASN A 135 -6.06 22.10 8.95
C ASN A 135 -4.96 21.88 9.99
N PRO A 136 -3.69 21.76 9.57
CA PRO A 136 -2.60 21.61 10.53
C PRO A 136 -2.53 22.90 11.36
N GLN A 137 -2.88 22.82 12.65
CA GLN A 137 -2.47 23.87 13.56
C GLN A 137 -0.93 23.82 13.60
N PRO A 138 -0.23 24.95 13.39
CA PRO A 138 1.21 24.96 13.61
C PRO A 138 1.45 24.54 15.06
N PRO A 139 2.48 23.71 15.34
CA PRO A 139 2.84 23.44 16.73
C PRO A 139 3.13 24.79 17.41
N GLY A 140 2.42 25.05 18.50
CA GLY A 140 2.71 26.17 19.42
C GLY A 140 3.96 25.91 20.22
#